data_AF-A0A4U6BDE6-F1
#
_entry.id   AF-A0A4U6BDE6-F1
#
_cell.length_a   1.000
_cell.length_b   1.000
_cell.length_c   1.000
_cell.angle_alpha   90.00
_cell.angle_beta   90.00
_cell.angle_gamma   90.00
#
_symmetry.space_group_name_H-M   'P 1'
#
loop_
_entity.id
_entity.type
_entity.pdbx_description
1 polymer ?
#
loop_
_entity_poly.entity_id
_entity_poly.type
_entity_poly.pdbx_seq_one_letter_code
_entity_poly.pdbx_strand_id
1 'polypeptide(L)'
;MILEKGSRGSAVQAVQEILNFLHFEGRKSASADYESLETDGVFGADTEEAVLSFQAHSGLYEDGRVGPVTLAALEKEFAIRQRELSSPMSLGSPAGYSVESCPTNEFGSGKEKGYRQVKLRSDVMMAYRQVSDEVHRQGGLMTSSGGIRDLNATVSKNRSATSFHYSGRALDLFIWSGMQDPATDAYVAQRIGERRYNVYARCWQDKAEKGALPPQQTIADVVTNKNRVKGVSVTGHFLDLTALFAKNGFKPIRARAAFEKGGDYLGAEWWHFQWEVGLVPGASTFGAELLKIYSKATLANTPPWAYRDYVWQQDWF
;
A
#
# COMPACT_ATOMS: atom_id res chain seq x y z
N MET A 1 -0.22 17.12 18.23
CA MET A 1 1.11 16.48 18.11
C MET A 1 2.02 17.45 17.38
N ILE A 2 3.28 17.58 17.78
CA ILE A 2 4.31 18.35 17.08
C ILE A 2 5.45 17.39 16.77
N LEU A 3 5.90 17.34 15.52
CA LEU A 3 7.09 16.58 15.12
C LEU A 3 8.23 17.55 14.82
N GLU A 4 9.40 17.24 15.33
CA GLU A 4 10.62 18.03 15.17
C GLU A 4 11.85 17.12 15.22
N LYS A 5 13.04 17.67 14.94
CA LYS A 5 14.30 16.92 14.96
C LYS A 5 14.45 16.05 16.20
N GLY A 6 14.73 14.76 15.99
CA GLY A 6 14.82 13.76 17.06
C GLY A 6 13.52 13.01 17.35
N SER A 7 12.37 13.48 16.84
CA SER A 7 11.11 12.72 16.84
C SER A 7 11.28 11.41 16.05
N ARG A 8 10.58 10.37 16.48
CA ARG A 8 10.61 9.05 15.82
C ARG A 8 9.23 8.41 15.79
N GLY A 9 9.02 7.53 14.81
CA GLY A 9 7.86 6.68 14.70
C GLY A 9 7.06 6.88 13.42
N SER A 10 5.92 6.22 13.35
CA SER A 10 5.05 6.17 12.18
C SER A 10 4.51 7.53 11.73
N ALA A 11 4.34 8.49 12.66
CA ALA A 11 3.94 9.86 12.30
C ALA A 11 5.03 10.59 11.52
N VAL A 12 6.30 10.38 11.88
CA VAL A 12 7.43 10.92 11.11
C VAL A 12 7.51 10.24 9.74
N GLN A 13 7.33 8.91 9.70
CA GLN A 13 7.34 8.16 8.45
C GLN A 13 6.27 8.66 7.48
N ALA A 14 5.05 8.91 7.96
CA ALA A 14 3.97 9.46 7.15
C ALA A 14 4.31 10.84 6.57
N VAL A 15 4.95 11.72 7.36
CA VAL A 15 5.43 13.02 6.88
C VAL A 15 6.51 12.86 5.80
N GLN A 16 7.49 11.97 6.00
CA GLN A 16 8.53 11.69 5.01
C GLN A 16 7.93 11.15 3.69
N GLU A 17 6.95 10.25 3.78
CA GLU A 17 6.22 9.72 2.61
C GLU A 17 5.47 10.83 1.86
N ILE A 18 4.80 11.75 2.57
CA ILE A 18 4.10 12.89 1.95
C ILE A 18 5.07 13.88 1.30
N LEU A 19 6.17 14.23 1.99
CA LEU A 19 7.18 15.16 1.46
C LEU A 19 7.80 14.61 0.17
N ASN A 20 8.16 13.33 0.14
CA ASN A 20 8.64 12.65 -1.06
C ASN A 20 7.61 12.68 -2.21
N PHE A 21 6.34 12.40 -1.90
CA PHE A 21 5.27 12.46 -2.90
C PHE A 21 5.09 13.87 -3.49
N LEU A 22 5.32 14.89 -2.66
CA LEU A 22 5.28 16.30 -3.05
C LEU A 22 6.60 16.82 -3.64
N HIS A 23 7.62 15.96 -3.76
CA HIS A 23 8.96 16.32 -4.23
C HIS A 23 9.67 17.38 -3.36
N PHE A 24 9.39 17.41 -2.06
CA PHE A 24 10.19 18.12 -1.07
C PHE A 24 11.22 17.17 -0.48
N GLU A 25 12.48 17.36 -0.88
CA GLU A 25 13.58 16.46 -0.58
C GLU A 25 14.56 17.05 0.42
N GLY A 26 15.46 16.20 0.92
CA GLY A 26 16.49 16.57 1.89
C GLY A 26 17.64 17.38 1.29
N ARG A 27 18.77 17.47 2.01
CA ARG A 27 19.94 18.22 1.52
C ARG A 27 20.45 17.62 0.20
N LYS A 28 20.94 18.49 -0.69
CA LYS A 28 21.64 18.08 -1.92
C LYS A 28 22.79 17.13 -1.61
N SER A 29 22.73 15.91 -2.15
CA SER A 29 23.89 15.03 -2.27
C SER A 29 24.93 15.65 -3.23
N ALA A 30 26.20 15.27 -3.06
CA ALA A 30 27.30 15.71 -3.91
C ALA A 30 27.20 15.17 -5.36
N SER A 31 26.41 14.12 -5.58
CA SER A 31 25.95 13.71 -6.90
C SER A 31 24.71 14.53 -7.27
N ALA A 32 24.71 15.18 -8.42
CA ALA A 32 23.76 16.21 -8.84
C ALA A 32 22.30 15.76 -9.08
N ASP A 33 21.88 14.64 -8.50
CA ASP A 33 20.52 14.13 -8.52
C ASP A 33 19.86 14.34 -7.15
N TYR A 34 18.63 14.81 -7.21
CA TYR A 34 17.70 14.96 -6.10
C TYR A 34 17.38 13.56 -5.52
N GLU A 35 17.79 13.28 -4.27
CA GLU A 35 17.54 12.00 -3.59
C GLU A 35 16.33 12.14 -2.66
N SER A 36 15.31 11.30 -2.88
CA SER A 36 14.15 11.20 -2.00
C SER A 36 14.58 10.89 -0.56
N LEU A 37 13.85 11.43 0.41
CA LEU A 37 14.06 11.14 1.83
C LEU A 37 13.96 9.65 2.11
N GLU A 38 14.83 9.12 2.96
CA GLU A 38 14.58 7.83 3.60
C GLU A 38 13.30 7.92 4.45
N THR A 39 12.35 7.01 4.21
CA THR A 39 11.08 6.93 4.96
C THR A 39 11.22 5.99 6.16
N ASP A 40 12.23 6.25 6.98
CA ASP A 40 12.66 5.42 8.10
C ASP A 40 11.91 5.72 9.42
N GLY A 41 11.11 6.78 9.44
CA GLY A 41 10.42 7.25 10.63
C GLY A 41 11.32 7.95 11.64
N VAL A 42 12.49 8.44 11.25
CA VAL A 42 13.40 9.24 12.09
C VAL A 42 13.47 10.67 11.57
N PHE A 43 13.09 11.63 12.41
CA PHE A 43 13.11 13.04 12.02
C PHE A 43 14.54 13.56 12.13
N GLY A 44 15.34 13.24 11.13
CA GLY A 44 16.73 13.65 10.98
C GLY A 44 16.88 15.03 10.37
N ALA A 45 18.13 15.38 10.04
CA ALA A 45 18.41 16.69 9.47
C ALA A 45 17.89 16.86 8.04
N ASP A 46 17.78 15.78 7.26
CA ASP A 46 17.22 15.83 5.90
C ASP A 46 15.71 16.02 5.93
N THR A 47 15.01 15.39 6.90
CA THR A 47 13.57 15.63 7.11
C THR A 47 13.30 17.06 7.57
N GLU A 48 14.13 17.60 8.45
CA GLU A 48 14.05 19.01 8.90
C GLU A 48 14.20 19.98 7.72
N GLU A 49 15.19 19.76 6.84
CA GLU A 49 15.41 20.57 5.65
C GLU A 49 14.24 20.51 4.66
N ALA A 50 13.68 19.31 4.44
CA ALA A 50 12.52 19.13 3.59
C ALA A 50 11.27 19.83 4.15
N VAL A 51 11.07 19.80 5.48
CA VAL A 51 9.98 20.52 6.15
C VAL A 51 10.16 22.02 6.02
N LEU A 52 11.38 22.54 6.22
CA LEU A 52 11.67 23.97 6.01
C LEU A 52 11.38 24.40 4.57
N SER A 53 11.84 23.61 3.60
CA SER A 53 11.59 23.85 2.17
C SER A 53 10.10 23.86 1.84
N PHE A 54 9.34 22.91 2.41
CA PHE A 54 7.88 22.86 2.27
C PHE A 54 7.19 24.07 2.91
N GLN A 55 7.60 24.45 4.13
CA GLN A 55 7.05 25.61 4.85
C GLN A 55 7.29 26.89 4.05
N ALA A 56 8.50 27.11 3.55
CA ALA A 56 8.86 28.24 2.70
C ALA A 56 8.01 28.29 1.42
N HIS A 57 7.91 27.15 0.71
CA HIS A 57 7.07 27.04 -0.49
C HIS A 57 5.59 27.34 -0.22
N SER A 58 5.09 26.88 0.93
CA SER A 58 3.70 27.03 1.34
C SER A 58 3.39 28.35 2.05
N GLY A 59 4.38 29.26 2.17
CA GLY A 59 4.22 30.56 2.84
C GLY A 59 3.94 30.46 4.34
N LEU A 60 4.42 29.40 4.99
CA LEU A 60 4.30 29.16 6.42
C LEU A 60 5.52 29.72 7.17
N TYR A 61 5.43 29.80 8.49
CA TYR A 61 6.58 30.10 9.34
C TYR A 61 7.59 28.95 9.28
N GLU A 62 8.83 29.24 8.85
CA GLU A 62 9.90 28.29 8.60
C GLU A 62 10.62 27.87 9.90
N ASP A 63 9.91 27.17 10.79
CA ASP A 63 10.47 26.67 12.06
C ASP A 63 11.00 25.23 12.00
N GLY A 64 10.83 24.54 10.87
CA GLY A 64 11.27 23.16 10.67
C GLY A 64 10.45 22.14 11.47
N ARG A 65 9.31 22.55 12.04
CA ARG A 65 8.45 21.73 12.89
C ARG A 65 7.14 21.42 12.18
N VAL A 66 6.68 20.18 12.30
CA VAL A 66 5.36 19.78 11.80
C VAL A 66 4.35 19.90 12.94
N GLY A 67 3.81 21.10 13.09
CA GLY A 67 2.62 21.36 13.91
C GLY A 67 1.31 21.26 13.12
N PRO A 68 0.14 21.53 13.74
CA PRO A 68 -1.16 21.40 13.09
C PRO A 68 -1.32 22.22 11.79
N VAL A 69 -0.70 23.40 11.72
CA VAL A 69 -0.75 24.27 10.54
C VAL A 69 0.04 23.67 9.37
N THR A 70 1.29 23.25 9.61
CA THR A 70 2.12 22.59 8.61
C THR A 70 1.49 21.29 8.14
N LEU A 71 0.89 20.53 9.06
CA LEU A 71 0.23 19.28 8.72
C LEU A 71 -0.99 19.50 7.81
N ALA A 72 -1.85 20.48 8.12
CA ALA A 72 -2.99 20.81 7.28
C ALA A 72 -2.57 21.29 5.88
N ALA A 73 -1.44 22.00 5.78
CA ALA A 73 -0.87 22.39 4.49
C ALA A 73 -0.35 21.18 3.72
N LEU A 74 0.39 20.26 4.37
CA LEU A 74 0.86 19.02 3.74
C LEU A 74 -0.30 18.19 3.19
N GLU A 75 -1.37 18.01 3.97
CA GLU A 75 -2.57 17.28 3.54
C GLU A 75 -3.25 17.95 2.34
N LYS A 76 -3.33 19.28 2.33
CA LYS A 76 -3.91 20.06 1.24
C LYS A 76 -3.08 19.92 -0.04
N GLU A 77 -1.78 20.16 0.02
CA GLU A 77 -0.90 20.08 -1.15
C GLU A 77 -0.81 18.63 -1.67
N PHE A 78 -0.80 17.65 -0.77
CA PHE A 78 -0.90 16.24 -1.14
C PHE A 78 -2.16 15.97 -1.98
N ALA A 79 -3.32 16.44 -1.51
CA ALA A 79 -4.58 16.26 -2.23
C ALA A 79 -4.60 16.99 -3.60
N ILE A 80 -3.94 18.15 -3.71
CA ILE A 80 -3.80 18.89 -4.98
C ILE A 80 -2.93 18.11 -5.95
N ARG A 81 -1.70 17.76 -5.55
CA ARG A 81 -0.75 17.02 -6.38
C ARG A 81 -1.32 15.69 -6.86
N GLN A 82 -2.00 14.98 -5.97
CA GLN A 82 -2.65 13.72 -6.29
C GLN A 82 -3.78 13.90 -7.32
N ARG A 83 -4.53 15.00 -7.27
CA ARG A 83 -5.53 15.34 -8.29
C ARG A 83 -4.88 15.60 -9.64
N GLU A 84 -3.82 16.40 -9.68
CA GLU A 84 -3.08 16.70 -10.92
C GLU A 84 -2.57 15.43 -11.61
N LEU A 85 -2.03 14.50 -10.83
CA LEU A 85 -1.56 13.20 -11.29
C LEU A 85 -2.70 12.34 -11.86
N SER A 86 -3.87 12.35 -11.22
CA SER A 86 -5.03 11.53 -11.64
C SER A 86 -5.87 12.12 -12.77
N SER A 87 -5.84 13.44 -12.98
CA SER A 87 -6.62 14.13 -14.01
C SER A 87 -6.05 15.53 -14.28
N PRO A 88 -5.03 15.66 -15.15
CA PRO A 88 -4.31 16.92 -15.34
C PRO A 88 -5.14 18.08 -15.93
N MET A 89 -6.38 17.84 -16.37
CA MET A 89 -7.29 18.88 -16.93
C MET A 89 -8.52 19.20 -16.06
N SER A 90 -8.69 18.65 -14.85
CA SER A 90 -9.88 18.91 -14.01
C SER A 90 -9.55 19.72 -12.75
N LEU A 91 -9.27 21.02 -12.93
CA LEU A 91 -9.13 21.98 -11.83
C LEU A 91 -10.49 22.54 -11.33
N GLY A 92 -11.62 21.98 -11.77
CA GLY A 92 -12.95 22.58 -11.57
C GLY A 92 -14.03 21.74 -10.88
N SER A 93 -13.77 20.49 -10.48
CA SER A 93 -14.78 19.63 -9.83
C SER A 93 -14.47 19.36 -8.35
N PRO A 94 -15.50 19.15 -7.48
CA PRO A 94 -15.28 18.89 -6.06
C PRO A 94 -14.47 17.62 -5.83
N ALA A 95 -13.75 17.59 -4.71
CA ALA A 95 -12.73 16.62 -4.28
C ALA A 95 -13.24 15.17 -4.05
N GLY A 96 -13.77 14.51 -5.07
CA GLY A 96 -14.09 13.09 -5.07
C GLY A 96 -13.13 12.30 -5.96
N TYR A 97 -12.68 11.15 -5.49
CA TYR A 97 -11.96 10.17 -6.31
C TYR A 97 -12.98 9.26 -6.98
N SER A 98 -12.65 8.75 -8.17
CA SER A 98 -13.45 7.73 -8.83
C SER A 98 -12.99 6.34 -8.42
N VAL A 99 -13.81 5.33 -8.75
CA VAL A 99 -13.41 3.93 -8.70
C VAL A 99 -12.99 3.51 -10.10
N GLU A 100 -11.75 3.07 -10.23
CA GLU A 100 -11.18 2.58 -11.49
C GLU A 100 -10.99 1.07 -11.47
N SER A 101 -10.93 0.47 -12.66
CA SER A 101 -10.61 -0.94 -12.86
C SER A 101 -9.32 -1.12 -13.65
N CYS A 102 -8.48 -2.07 -13.25
CA CYS A 102 -7.31 -2.50 -14.02
C CYS A 102 -7.39 -4.01 -14.27
N PRO A 103 -7.12 -4.49 -15.51
CA PRO A 103 -7.04 -5.92 -15.80
C PRO A 103 -6.00 -6.63 -14.91
N THR A 104 -6.24 -7.90 -14.62
CA THR A 104 -5.33 -8.77 -13.86
C THR A 104 -5.16 -10.10 -14.60
N ASN A 105 -4.05 -10.78 -14.36
CA ASN A 105 -3.76 -12.05 -14.99
C ASN A 105 -4.67 -13.15 -14.46
N GLU A 106 -5.11 -14.00 -15.38
CA GLU A 106 -5.79 -15.23 -15.02
C GLU A 106 -4.85 -16.19 -14.29
N PHE A 107 -5.32 -16.74 -13.19
CA PHE A 107 -4.61 -17.77 -12.44
C PHE A 107 -5.63 -18.72 -11.80
N GLY A 108 -5.30 -20.01 -11.79
CA GLY A 108 -6.21 -21.07 -11.36
C GLY A 108 -7.23 -21.47 -12.43
N SER A 109 -8.18 -22.33 -12.06
CA SER A 109 -9.19 -22.85 -12.99
C SER A 109 -10.53 -23.10 -12.31
N GLY A 110 -11.61 -23.15 -13.11
CA GLY A 110 -12.96 -23.46 -12.60
C GLY A 110 -13.46 -22.48 -11.53
N LYS A 111 -13.79 -23.00 -10.35
CA LYS A 111 -14.27 -22.20 -9.20
C LYS A 111 -13.15 -21.57 -8.37
N GLU A 112 -11.91 -22.00 -8.58
CA GLU A 112 -10.70 -21.52 -7.91
C GLU A 112 -9.90 -20.65 -8.88
N LYS A 113 -10.57 -19.65 -9.45
CA LYS A 113 -9.94 -18.69 -10.37
C LYS A 113 -9.95 -17.28 -9.79
N GLY A 114 -8.85 -16.55 -10.00
CA GLY A 114 -8.76 -15.14 -9.65
C GLY A 114 -9.76 -14.28 -10.44
N TYR A 115 -10.00 -13.07 -9.94
CA TYR A 115 -10.73 -12.07 -10.69
C TYR A 115 -9.89 -11.59 -11.88
N ARG A 116 -10.57 -11.15 -12.94
CA ARG A 116 -9.94 -10.64 -14.18
C ARG A 116 -9.63 -9.15 -14.11
N GLN A 117 -10.06 -8.50 -13.03
CA GLN A 117 -9.82 -7.08 -12.78
C GLN A 117 -9.78 -6.82 -11.28
N VAL A 118 -8.99 -5.83 -10.89
CA VAL A 118 -9.04 -5.21 -9.56
C VAL A 118 -9.72 -3.85 -9.68
N LYS A 119 -10.49 -3.46 -8.67
CA LYS A 119 -11.11 -2.14 -8.58
C LYS A 119 -10.57 -1.38 -7.38
N LEU A 120 -10.04 -0.19 -7.59
CA LEU A 120 -9.41 0.64 -6.56
C LEU A 120 -9.87 2.09 -6.71
N ARG A 121 -9.66 2.89 -5.67
CA ARG A 121 -9.79 4.34 -5.77
C ARG A 121 -8.76 4.87 -6.78
N SER A 122 -9.11 5.89 -7.56
CA SER A 122 -8.32 6.33 -8.73
C SER A 122 -6.87 6.68 -8.39
N ASP A 123 -6.61 7.30 -7.26
CA ASP A 123 -5.26 7.58 -6.77
C ASP A 123 -4.45 6.32 -6.41
N VAL A 124 -5.09 5.37 -5.72
CA VAL A 124 -4.51 4.07 -5.39
C VAL A 124 -4.25 3.27 -6.66
N MET A 125 -5.14 3.41 -7.66
CA MET A 125 -5.00 2.77 -8.97
C MET A 125 -3.75 3.26 -9.71
N MET A 126 -3.38 4.53 -9.59
CA MET A 126 -2.15 5.03 -10.19
C MET A 126 -0.91 4.33 -9.65
N ALA A 127 -0.81 4.21 -8.32
CA ALA A 127 0.29 3.50 -7.67
C ALA A 127 0.28 2.00 -8.03
N TYR A 128 -0.92 1.39 -8.08
CA TYR A 128 -1.06 -0.01 -8.50
C TYR A 128 -0.60 -0.25 -9.95
N ARG A 129 -0.89 0.66 -10.88
CA ARG A 129 -0.44 0.54 -12.28
C ARG A 129 1.08 0.53 -12.38
N GLN A 130 1.78 1.37 -11.61
CA GLN A 130 3.25 1.35 -11.57
C GLN A 130 3.81 -0.01 -11.10
N VAL A 131 3.18 -0.62 -10.10
CA VAL A 131 3.53 -1.98 -9.65
C VAL A 131 3.21 -3.00 -10.75
N SER A 132 2.02 -2.92 -11.35
CA SER A 132 1.56 -3.87 -12.35
C SER A 132 2.43 -3.86 -13.59
N ASP A 133 2.74 -2.67 -14.10
CA ASP A 133 3.56 -2.48 -15.30
C ASP A 133 4.96 -3.06 -15.07
N GLU A 134 5.56 -2.81 -13.90
CA GLU A 134 6.89 -3.33 -13.57
C GLU A 134 6.89 -4.86 -13.39
N VAL A 135 5.85 -5.43 -12.78
CA VAL A 135 5.70 -6.88 -12.65
C VAL A 135 5.56 -7.52 -14.04
N HIS A 136 4.72 -6.95 -14.92
CA HIS A 136 4.53 -7.47 -16.28
C HIS A 136 5.80 -7.34 -17.12
N ARG A 137 6.51 -6.20 -17.03
CA ARG A 137 7.79 -5.97 -17.70
C ARG A 137 8.80 -7.06 -17.39
N GLN A 138 8.88 -7.45 -16.12
CA GLN A 138 9.78 -8.51 -15.64
C GLN A 138 9.23 -9.93 -15.86
N GLY A 139 8.06 -10.07 -16.48
CA GLY A 139 7.46 -11.36 -16.81
C GLY A 139 6.77 -12.05 -15.63
N GLY A 140 6.43 -11.32 -14.57
CA GLY A 140 5.60 -11.79 -13.48
C GLY A 140 4.10 -11.68 -13.78
N LEU A 141 3.28 -12.20 -12.86
CA LEU A 141 1.82 -12.12 -12.93
C LEU A 141 1.28 -11.20 -11.82
N MET A 142 0.24 -10.45 -12.14
CA MET A 142 -0.60 -9.69 -11.22
C MET A 142 -1.97 -10.35 -11.13
N THR A 143 -2.18 -11.21 -10.14
CA THR A 143 -3.46 -11.90 -9.90
C THR A 143 -4.29 -11.13 -8.87
N SER A 144 -5.60 -11.39 -8.78
CA SER A 144 -6.44 -10.68 -7.82
C SER A 144 -7.57 -11.53 -7.20
N SER A 145 -7.77 -11.31 -5.90
CA SER A 145 -8.98 -11.69 -5.14
C SER A 145 -9.90 -10.50 -4.87
N GLY A 146 -9.57 -9.31 -5.40
CA GLY A 146 -10.39 -8.11 -5.36
C GLY A 146 -9.67 -6.88 -4.81
N GLY A 147 -10.41 -5.77 -4.80
CA GLY A 147 -9.99 -4.49 -4.21
C GLY A 147 -11.16 -3.93 -3.42
N ILE A 148 -11.97 -3.05 -4.00
CA ILE A 148 -13.14 -2.49 -3.31
C ILE A 148 -14.11 -3.57 -2.83
N ARG A 149 -14.56 -3.41 -1.58
CA ARG A 149 -15.54 -4.27 -0.92
C ARG A 149 -16.92 -3.61 -0.91
N ASP A 150 -17.95 -4.43 -1.12
CA ASP A 150 -19.34 -4.01 -0.95
C ASP A 150 -19.58 -3.51 0.47
N LEU A 151 -20.15 -2.30 0.61
CA LEU A 151 -20.41 -1.63 1.89
C LEU A 151 -21.27 -2.48 2.84
N ASN A 152 -22.13 -3.36 2.32
CA ASN A 152 -23.02 -4.25 3.07
C ASN A 152 -22.46 -5.66 3.25
N ALA A 153 -21.20 -5.91 2.84
CA ALA A 153 -20.57 -7.20 3.04
C ALA A 153 -20.58 -7.58 4.54
N THR A 154 -21.07 -8.79 4.84
CA THR A 154 -21.21 -9.29 6.20
C THR A 154 -19.89 -9.21 6.97
N VAL A 155 -19.89 -8.44 8.05
CA VAL A 155 -18.76 -8.36 9.00
C VAL A 155 -18.66 -9.71 9.71
N SER A 156 -17.45 -10.25 9.81
CA SER A 156 -17.20 -11.53 10.45
C SER A 156 -15.83 -11.52 11.12
N LYS A 157 -15.49 -12.60 11.83
CA LYS A 157 -14.12 -12.79 12.34
C LYS A 157 -13.07 -12.56 11.26
N ASN A 158 -13.35 -12.94 10.00
CA ASN A 158 -12.45 -12.81 8.87
C ASN A 158 -12.66 -11.56 8.00
N ARG A 159 -13.58 -10.67 8.37
CA ARG A 159 -13.89 -9.47 7.60
C ARG A 159 -14.18 -8.29 8.51
N SER A 160 -13.21 -7.38 8.66
CA SER A 160 -13.33 -6.18 9.49
C SER A 160 -14.27 -5.15 8.86
N ALA A 161 -15.04 -4.45 9.70
CA ALA A 161 -15.88 -3.31 9.33
C ALA A 161 -15.08 -2.03 9.03
N THR A 162 -13.83 -1.95 9.50
CA THR A 162 -12.94 -0.78 9.34
C THR A 162 -11.86 -1.01 8.28
N SER A 163 -12.09 -1.96 7.38
CA SER A 163 -11.11 -2.39 6.39
C SER A 163 -10.88 -1.36 5.28
N PHE A 164 -9.63 -1.24 4.84
CA PHE A 164 -9.21 -0.39 3.72
C PHE A 164 -9.88 -0.71 2.38
N HIS A 165 -10.42 -1.92 2.21
CA HIS A 165 -11.18 -2.27 1.01
C HIS A 165 -12.44 -1.42 0.85
N TYR A 166 -13.04 -0.91 1.94
CA TYR A 166 -14.20 -0.04 1.82
C TYR A 166 -13.83 1.31 1.22
N SER A 167 -12.67 1.90 1.53
CA SER A 167 -12.22 3.17 0.95
C SER A 167 -11.51 3.03 -0.41
N GLY A 168 -11.44 1.80 -0.94
CA GLY A 168 -10.73 1.50 -2.19
C GLY A 168 -9.21 1.61 -2.08
N ARG A 169 -8.68 1.54 -0.86
CA ARG A 169 -7.25 1.68 -0.53
C ARG A 169 -6.56 0.34 -0.26
N ALA A 170 -7.21 -0.80 -0.49
CA ALA A 170 -6.59 -2.11 -0.34
C ALA A 170 -6.92 -3.02 -1.52
N LEU A 171 -6.01 -3.97 -1.74
CA LEU A 171 -6.13 -5.04 -2.72
C LEU A 171 -5.70 -6.36 -2.10
N ASP A 172 -6.30 -7.42 -2.62
CA ASP A 172 -5.90 -8.80 -2.36
C ASP A 172 -5.34 -9.39 -3.67
N LEU A 173 -4.10 -9.87 -3.64
CA LEU A 173 -3.61 -10.83 -4.63
C LEU A 173 -4.46 -12.10 -4.58
N PHE A 174 -4.51 -12.89 -5.66
CA PHE A 174 -5.34 -14.10 -5.65
C PHE A 174 -4.84 -15.09 -4.60
N ILE A 175 -5.69 -15.42 -3.62
CA ILE A 175 -5.29 -16.21 -2.44
C ILE A 175 -4.72 -17.61 -2.78
N TRP A 176 -5.05 -18.18 -3.94
CA TRP A 176 -4.55 -19.50 -4.37
C TRP A 176 -3.34 -19.40 -5.31
N SER A 177 -2.82 -18.20 -5.55
CA SER A 177 -1.61 -17.99 -6.36
C SER A 177 -0.30 -18.01 -5.56
N GLY A 178 -0.38 -18.30 -4.27
CA GLY A 178 0.76 -18.45 -3.36
C GLY A 178 0.41 -19.31 -2.15
N MET A 179 1.44 -19.74 -1.43
CA MET A 179 1.37 -20.66 -0.29
C MET A 179 0.69 -22.01 -0.57
N GLN A 180 0.60 -22.45 -1.83
CA GLN A 180 0.04 -23.77 -2.20
C GLN A 180 1.15 -24.75 -2.51
N ASP A 181 1.89 -24.49 -3.59
CA ASP A 181 3.03 -25.26 -4.02
C ASP A 181 4.16 -24.30 -4.46
N PRO A 182 5.22 -24.15 -3.66
CA PRO A 182 6.27 -23.19 -3.92
C PRO A 182 7.07 -23.50 -5.20
N ALA A 183 6.89 -24.67 -5.83
CA ALA A 183 7.48 -24.96 -7.13
C ALA A 183 6.71 -24.29 -8.29
N THR A 184 5.40 -24.11 -8.15
CA THR A 184 4.51 -23.70 -9.25
C THR A 184 3.73 -22.41 -8.97
N ASP A 185 3.64 -21.98 -7.72
CA ASP A 185 2.99 -20.75 -7.30
C ASP A 185 3.55 -19.52 -8.05
N ALA A 186 2.66 -18.59 -8.38
CA ALA A 186 3.03 -17.29 -8.93
C ALA A 186 3.70 -16.40 -7.88
N TYR A 187 3.36 -16.59 -6.60
CA TYR A 187 3.99 -15.90 -5.49
C TYR A 187 4.54 -16.87 -4.46
N VAL A 188 5.75 -16.60 -3.99
CA VAL A 188 6.31 -17.29 -2.81
C VAL A 188 6.33 -16.32 -1.63
N ALA A 189 5.93 -16.81 -0.46
CA ALA A 189 5.89 -16.04 0.77
C ALA A 189 7.04 -16.44 1.68
N GLN A 190 8.05 -15.58 1.80
CA GLN A 190 9.16 -15.72 2.73
C GLN A 190 8.73 -15.25 4.11
N ARG A 191 8.93 -16.08 5.13
CA ARG A 191 8.69 -15.67 6.52
C ARG A 191 9.80 -14.73 6.99
N ILE A 192 9.43 -13.55 7.49
CA ILE A 192 10.39 -12.56 8.02
C ILE A 192 10.22 -12.28 9.53
N GLY A 193 9.33 -13.03 10.21
CA GLY A 193 9.03 -12.87 11.63
C GLY A 193 7.76 -12.06 11.91
N GLU A 194 7.33 -12.01 13.17
CA GLU A 194 6.13 -11.30 13.62
C GLU A 194 4.85 -11.53 12.79
N ARG A 195 4.66 -12.74 12.26
CA ARG A 195 3.55 -13.08 11.35
C ARG A 195 3.54 -12.26 10.06
N ARG A 196 4.70 -11.77 9.60
CA ARG A 196 4.85 -11.04 8.34
C ARG A 196 5.56 -11.88 7.30
N TYR A 197 5.29 -11.54 6.04
CA TYR A 197 5.90 -12.17 4.89
C TYR A 197 6.44 -11.12 3.92
N ASN A 198 7.60 -11.40 3.35
CA ASN A 198 7.95 -10.84 2.05
C ASN A 198 7.35 -11.73 0.97
N VAL A 199 6.70 -11.10 0.00
CA VAL A 199 6.07 -11.77 -1.13
C VAL A 199 6.95 -11.51 -2.34
N TYR A 200 7.34 -12.59 -3.02
CA TYR A 200 8.11 -12.51 -4.26
C TYR A 200 7.27 -13.02 -5.42
N ALA A 201 7.16 -12.23 -6.48
CA ALA A 201 6.54 -12.65 -7.73
C ALA A 201 7.54 -13.48 -8.53
N ARG A 202 7.12 -14.69 -8.92
CA ARG A 202 7.86 -15.49 -9.90
C ARG A 202 7.79 -14.81 -11.26
N CYS A 203 8.92 -14.79 -11.95
CA CYS A 203 9.07 -14.21 -13.28
C CYS A 203 9.43 -15.30 -14.28
N TRP A 204 8.85 -15.25 -15.48
CA TRP A 204 9.08 -16.23 -16.53
C TRP A 204 9.71 -15.60 -17.77
N GLN A 205 10.72 -16.27 -18.33
CA GLN A 205 11.48 -15.80 -19.49
C GLN A 205 10.62 -15.59 -20.74
N ASP A 206 9.58 -16.41 -20.95
CA ASP A 206 8.63 -16.30 -22.08
C ASP A 206 7.65 -15.13 -21.94
N LYS A 207 7.56 -14.54 -20.74
CA LYS A 207 6.65 -13.43 -20.42
C LYS A 207 7.39 -12.11 -20.22
N ALA A 208 8.67 -12.17 -19.85
CA ALA A 208 9.48 -10.99 -19.61
C ALA A 208 9.79 -10.27 -20.92
N GLU A 209 9.84 -8.94 -20.85
CA GLU A 209 10.43 -8.14 -21.91
C GLU A 209 11.91 -8.50 -22.09
N LYS A 210 12.43 -8.25 -23.30
CA LYS A 210 13.81 -8.59 -23.64
C LYS A 210 14.79 -7.90 -22.68
N GLY A 211 15.52 -8.71 -21.92
CA GLY A 211 16.52 -8.22 -20.95
C GLY A 211 15.93 -7.74 -19.61
N ALA A 212 14.63 -7.88 -19.39
CA ALA A 212 13.97 -7.45 -18.17
C ALA A 212 13.82 -8.56 -17.11
N LEU A 213 14.11 -9.82 -17.44
CA LEU A 213 14.00 -10.93 -16.50
C LEU A 213 14.99 -10.73 -15.33
N PRO A 214 14.53 -10.81 -14.06
CA PRO A 214 15.40 -10.73 -12.90
C PRO A 214 16.49 -11.80 -12.92
N PRO A 215 17.65 -11.59 -12.29
CA PRO A 215 18.61 -12.68 -12.10
C PRO A 215 17.98 -13.80 -11.26
N GLN A 216 18.48 -15.02 -11.45
CA GLN A 216 18.09 -16.15 -10.63
C GLN A 216 18.56 -15.91 -9.18
N GLN A 217 17.67 -16.13 -8.22
CA GLN A 217 17.94 -16.00 -6.80
C GLN A 217 17.30 -17.14 -6.01
N THR A 218 17.81 -17.38 -4.81
CA THR A 218 17.25 -18.34 -3.86
C THR A 218 16.57 -17.59 -2.73
N ILE A 219 15.26 -17.79 -2.61
CA ILE A 219 14.47 -17.28 -1.49
C ILE A 219 14.45 -18.36 -0.41
N ALA A 220 15.09 -18.09 0.72
CA ALA A 220 15.05 -18.95 1.89
C ALA A 220 13.74 -18.77 2.68
N ASP A 221 13.42 -19.74 3.55
CA ASP A 221 12.26 -19.70 4.45
C ASP A 221 10.91 -19.41 3.78
N VAL A 222 10.72 -19.92 2.56
CA VAL A 222 9.42 -19.91 1.88
C VAL A 222 8.47 -20.87 2.59
N VAL A 223 7.36 -20.35 3.09
CA VAL A 223 6.34 -21.13 3.79
C VAL A 223 5.12 -21.38 2.92
N THR A 224 4.36 -22.42 3.27
CA THR A 224 3.11 -22.77 2.60
C THR A 224 1.99 -22.92 3.61
N ASN A 225 0.74 -23.01 3.15
CA ASN A 225 -0.39 -23.30 4.01
C ASN A 225 -0.22 -24.63 4.76
N LYS A 226 0.42 -25.64 4.13
CA LYS A 226 0.69 -26.94 4.74
C LYS A 226 1.91 -26.93 5.67
N ASN A 227 2.90 -26.07 5.38
CA ASN A 227 4.12 -25.97 6.16
C ASN A 227 4.43 -24.49 6.48
N ARG A 228 3.79 -24.00 7.55
CA ARG A 228 3.78 -22.60 7.96
C ARG A 228 4.99 -22.20 8.81
N VAL A 229 5.73 -23.18 9.35
CA VAL A 229 6.78 -22.97 10.36
C VAL A 229 8.17 -23.27 9.81
N LYS A 230 8.34 -24.40 9.11
CA LYS A 230 9.63 -24.82 8.57
C LYS A 230 9.67 -24.52 7.08
N GLY A 231 10.13 -23.33 6.72
CA GLY A 231 10.21 -22.93 5.32
C GLY A 231 11.17 -23.80 4.50
N VAL A 232 11.01 -23.72 3.18
CA VAL A 232 11.91 -24.34 2.19
C VAL A 232 12.64 -23.26 1.41
N SER A 233 13.79 -23.59 0.83
CA SER A 233 14.47 -22.71 -0.12
C SER A 233 13.93 -22.95 -1.52
N VAL A 234 13.61 -21.87 -2.23
CA VAL A 234 13.10 -21.92 -3.61
C VAL A 234 14.01 -21.08 -4.49
N THR A 235 14.48 -21.67 -5.59
CA THR A 235 15.35 -20.98 -6.54
C THR A 235 14.60 -20.70 -7.84
N GLY A 236 14.75 -19.49 -8.36
CA GLY A 236 14.11 -19.06 -9.61
C GLY A 236 14.34 -17.58 -9.89
N HIS A 237 13.71 -17.07 -10.93
CA HIS A 237 13.67 -15.64 -11.20
C HIS A 237 12.53 -15.04 -10.40
N PHE A 238 12.87 -14.13 -9.49
CA PHE A 238 11.91 -13.53 -8.57
C PHE A 238 12.08 -12.03 -8.54
N LEU A 239 10.95 -11.32 -8.48
CA LEU A 239 10.86 -9.90 -8.16
C LEU A 239 10.36 -9.76 -6.72
N ASP A 240 11.03 -8.96 -5.89
CA ASP A 240 10.54 -8.60 -4.56
C ASP A 240 9.30 -7.69 -4.70
N LEU A 241 8.13 -8.33 -4.67
CA LEU A 241 6.86 -7.67 -4.87
C LEU A 241 6.50 -6.82 -3.65
N THR A 242 6.86 -7.25 -2.44
CA THR A 242 6.65 -6.46 -1.22
C THR A 242 7.45 -5.15 -1.26
N ALA A 243 8.71 -5.18 -1.67
CA ALA A 243 9.53 -3.98 -1.82
C ALA A 243 9.00 -3.06 -2.93
N LEU A 244 8.56 -3.63 -4.06
CA LEU A 244 7.95 -2.85 -5.15
C LEU A 244 6.65 -2.18 -4.70
N PHE A 245 5.79 -2.89 -3.97
CA PHE A 245 4.58 -2.31 -3.36
C PHE A 245 4.93 -1.20 -2.36
N ALA A 246 5.93 -1.41 -1.49
CA ALA A 246 6.38 -0.41 -0.52
C ALA A 246 6.88 0.88 -1.19
N LYS A 247 7.67 0.76 -2.26
CA LYS A 247 8.10 1.91 -3.07
C LYS A 247 6.93 2.73 -3.63
N ASN A 248 5.78 2.07 -3.84
CA ASN A 248 4.55 2.67 -4.34
C ASN A 248 3.54 3.00 -3.23
N GLY A 249 3.95 2.99 -1.95
CA GLY A 249 3.13 3.42 -0.83
C GLY A 249 2.17 2.37 -0.26
N PHE A 250 2.30 1.11 -0.69
CA PHE A 250 1.53 0.00 -0.15
C PHE A 250 2.27 -0.70 0.98
N LYS A 251 1.55 -1.13 2.02
CA LYS A 251 2.09 -1.92 3.13
C LYS A 251 1.35 -3.26 3.25
N PRO A 252 2.08 -4.36 3.47
CA PRO A 252 1.46 -5.64 3.80
C PRO A 252 0.92 -5.62 5.23
N ILE A 253 0.00 -6.53 5.55
CA ILE A 253 -0.50 -6.72 6.92
C ILE A 253 0.07 -7.97 7.57
N ARG A 254 -0.08 -8.07 8.89
CA ARG A 254 0.32 -9.26 9.65
C ARG A 254 -0.71 -10.37 9.44
N ALA A 255 -0.23 -11.60 9.24
CA ALA A 255 -1.03 -12.81 9.36
C ALA A 255 -1.68 -12.85 10.74
N ARG A 256 -2.86 -13.46 10.84
CA ARG A 256 -3.56 -13.63 12.12
C ARG A 256 -2.80 -14.57 13.02
N ALA A 257 -2.78 -14.29 14.32
CA ALA A 257 -2.09 -15.14 15.30
C ALA A 257 -2.58 -16.60 15.30
N ALA A 258 -3.85 -16.84 14.96
CA ALA A 258 -4.39 -18.18 14.83
C ALA A 258 -3.82 -18.95 13.63
N PHE A 259 -3.39 -18.27 12.56
CA PHE A 259 -2.86 -18.92 11.36
C PHE A 259 -1.56 -19.67 11.66
N GLU A 260 -0.61 -19.08 12.38
CA GLU A 260 0.62 -19.79 12.75
C GLU A 260 0.37 -21.02 13.65
N LYS A 261 -0.81 -21.10 14.29
CA LYS A 261 -1.23 -22.19 15.17
C LYS A 261 -2.16 -23.21 14.49
N GLY A 262 -2.15 -23.28 13.16
CA GLY A 262 -2.99 -24.22 12.40
C GLY A 262 -4.42 -23.75 12.12
N GLY A 263 -4.71 -22.46 12.33
CA GLY A 263 -6.01 -21.87 12.00
C GLY A 263 -6.32 -21.78 10.50
N ASP A 264 -7.44 -21.14 10.17
CA ASP A 264 -7.94 -21.00 8.80
C ASP A 264 -6.92 -20.35 7.84
N TYR A 265 -6.87 -20.81 6.58
CA TYR A 265 -5.93 -20.30 5.58
C TYR A 265 -6.13 -18.81 5.30
N LEU A 266 -7.36 -18.29 5.36
CA LEU A 266 -7.65 -16.86 5.18
C LEU A 266 -6.98 -15.99 6.25
N GLY A 267 -6.46 -16.59 7.33
CA GLY A 267 -5.63 -15.89 8.30
C GLY A 267 -4.19 -15.67 7.88
N ALA A 268 -3.74 -16.16 6.72
CA ALA A 268 -2.38 -15.95 6.26
C ALA A 268 -2.12 -14.49 5.85
N GLU A 269 -3.09 -13.84 5.20
CA GLU A 269 -3.07 -12.40 4.85
C GLU A 269 -1.84 -11.94 4.03
N TRP A 270 -1.04 -12.87 3.48
CA TRP A 270 0.15 -12.54 2.68
C TRP A 270 -0.20 -11.79 1.39
N TRP A 271 -1.43 -11.95 0.91
CA TRP A 271 -1.94 -11.35 -0.32
C TRP A 271 -2.45 -9.92 -0.14
N HIS A 272 -2.68 -9.47 1.09
CA HIS A 272 -3.33 -8.18 1.36
C HIS A 272 -2.30 -7.06 1.42
N PHE A 273 -2.49 -6.07 0.57
CA PHE A 273 -1.72 -4.82 0.56
C PHE A 273 -2.66 -3.64 0.69
N GLN A 274 -2.29 -2.68 1.54
CA GLN A 274 -3.05 -1.46 1.76
C GLN A 274 -2.21 -0.22 1.52
N TRP A 275 -2.78 0.77 0.85
CA TRP A 275 -2.12 2.02 0.48
C TRP A 275 -2.34 3.06 1.57
N GLU A 276 -1.27 3.43 2.26
CA GLU A 276 -1.33 4.25 3.49
C GLU A 276 -0.92 5.70 3.26
N VAL A 277 -0.35 6.02 2.09
CA VAL A 277 0.17 7.36 1.79
C VAL A 277 -0.92 8.42 1.89
N GLY A 278 -0.59 9.55 2.53
CA GLY A 278 -1.53 10.65 2.79
C GLY A 278 -2.46 10.40 3.98
N LEU A 279 -2.26 9.33 4.75
CA LEU A 279 -2.91 9.15 6.06
C LEU A 279 -1.98 9.62 7.16
N VAL A 280 -2.51 10.47 8.03
CA VAL A 280 -1.79 11.11 9.11
C VAL A 280 -2.20 10.51 10.44
N PRO A 281 -1.26 9.93 11.21
CA PRO A 281 -1.53 9.37 12.53
C PRO A 281 -2.19 10.37 13.47
N GLY A 282 -3.35 9.99 14.00
CA GLY A 282 -4.11 10.82 14.93
C GLY A 282 -4.91 11.96 14.29
N ALA A 283 -4.97 12.08 12.96
CA ALA A 283 -5.73 13.11 12.27
C ALA A 283 -6.68 12.56 11.20
N SER A 284 -6.21 11.66 10.33
CA SER A 284 -7.05 11.11 9.26
C SER A 284 -8.12 10.16 9.83
N THR A 285 -9.37 10.31 9.40
CA THR A 285 -10.48 9.47 9.86
C THR A 285 -10.98 8.51 8.78
N PHE A 286 -11.47 7.35 9.19
CA PHE A 286 -12.03 6.35 8.29
C PHE A 286 -13.21 6.91 7.49
N GLY A 287 -14.07 7.69 8.14
CA GLY A 287 -15.22 8.34 7.52
C GLY A 287 -14.84 9.34 6.44
N ALA A 288 -13.80 10.15 6.67
CA ALA A 288 -13.29 11.08 5.66
C ALA A 288 -12.79 10.33 4.42
N GLU A 289 -12.12 9.19 4.61
CA GLU A 289 -11.64 8.36 3.50
C GLU A 289 -12.75 7.64 2.74
N LEU A 290 -13.88 7.33 3.39
CA LEU A 290 -15.07 6.80 2.71
C LEU A 290 -15.80 7.88 1.91
N LEU A 291 -15.93 9.09 2.47
CA LEU A 291 -16.59 10.22 1.80
C LEU A 291 -15.85 10.69 0.54
N LYS A 292 -14.58 10.33 0.38
CA LYS A 292 -13.79 10.55 -0.83
C LYS A 292 -14.32 9.80 -2.06
N ILE A 293 -15.07 8.71 -1.89
CA ILE A 293 -15.62 7.90 -3.00
C ILE A 293 -17.12 7.61 -2.89
N TYR A 294 -17.75 7.93 -1.76
CA TYR A 294 -19.19 7.73 -1.55
C TYR A 294 -19.87 8.97 -1.01
N SER A 295 -21.14 9.14 -1.35
CA SER A 295 -21.97 10.14 -0.71
C SER A 295 -22.32 9.73 0.73
N LYS A 296 -22.57 10.72 1.60
CA LYS A 296 -23.07 10.46 2.97
C LYS A 296 -24.38 9.66 2.97
N ALA A 297 -25.25 9.87 1.99
CA ALA A 297 -26.52 9.14 1.86
C ALA A 297 -26.28 7.64 1.57
N THR A 298 -25.29 7.32 0.72
CA THR A 298 -24.88 5.94 0.43
C THR A 298 -24.33 5.24 1.68
N LEU A 299 -23.61 5.97 2.54
CA LEU A 299 -22.94 5.41 3.71
C LEU A 299 -23.85 5.24 4.92
N ALA A 300 -24.90 6.08 5.07
CA ALA A 300 -25.66 6.27 6.30
C ALA A 300 -26.11 4.98 7.02
N ASN A 301 -26.47 3.93 6.27
CA ASN A 301 -26.99 2.67 6.81
C ASN A 301 -26.06 1.46 6.57
N THR A 302 -24.77 1.71 6.42
CA THR A 302 -23.78 0.66 6.11
C THR A 302 -22.94 0.32 7.35
N PRO A 303 -22.57 -0.96 7.56
CA PRO A 303 -21.66 -1.37 8.64
C PRO A 303 -20.39 -0.53 8.80
N PRO A 304 -19.63 -0.16 7.74
CA PRO A 304 -18.41 0.66 7.91
C PRO A 304 -18.70 2.07 8.45
N TRP A 305 -19.86 2.66 8.16
CA TRP A 305 -20.17 4.04 8.58
C TRP A 305 -20.41 4.20 10.09
N ALA A 306 -20.68 3.11 10.79
CA ALA A 306 -20.71 3.09 12.26
C ALA A 306 -19.36 3.51 12.87
N TYR A 307 -18.25 3.33 12.14
CA TYR A 307 -16.88 3.57 12.57
C TYR A 307 -16.25 4.80 11.89
N ARG A 308 -17.07 5.69 11.31
CA ARG A 308 -16.61 6.86 10.55
C ARG A 308 -15.68 7.80 11.34
N ASP A 309 -15.83 7.83 12.67
CA ASP A 309 -15.07 8.72 13.56
C ASP A 309 -13.75 8.08 14.02
N TYR A 310 -13.47 6.83 13.62
CA TYR A 310 -12.19 6.17 13.92
C TYR A 310 -11.05 6.87 13.18
N VAL A 311 -9.96 7.08 13.89
CA VAL A 311 -8.76 7.83 13.56
C VAL A 311 -7.60 6.87 13.28
N TRP A 312 -6.87 7.13 12.20
CA TRP A 312 -5.71 6.36 11.75
C TRP A 312 -4.63 6.27 12.85
N GLN A 313 -4.21 5.04 13.19
CA GLN A 313 -3.25 4.71 14.26
C GLN A 313 -3.70 5.09 15.69
N GLN A 314 -5.00 5.13 15.92
CA GLN A 314 -5.59 5.16 17.27
C GLN A 314 -6.60 4.03 17.44
N ASP A 315 -7.67 4.05 16.66
CA ASP A 315 -8.75 3.06 16.66
C ASP A 315 -9.10 2.57 15.24
N TRP A 316 -8.67 3.30 14.19
CA TRP A 316 -8.63 2.76 12.84
C TRP A 316 -7.29 2.05 12.59
N PHE A 317 -7.43 0.77 12.16
CA PHE A 317 -6.48 -0.30 11.76
C PHE A 317 -5.27 -0.53 12.70
#